data_AF-A0A9E5TH92-F1
#
_entry.id   AF-A0A9E5TH92-F1
#
_cell.length_a   1.000
_cell.length_b   1.000
_cell.length_c   1.000
_cell.angle_alpha   90.00
_cell.angle_beta   90.00
_cell.angle_gamma   90.00
#
_symmetry.space_group_name_H-M   'P 1'
#
loop_
_entity.id
_entity.type
_entity.pdbx_description
1 polymer ?
#
loop_
_entity_poly.entity_id
_entity_poly.type
_entity_poly.pdbx_seq_one_letter_code
_entity_poly.pdbx_strand_id
1 'polypeptide(L)'
;FFVRLGKATRAAFAEELAACLRSEGVLSGTKGLDLRFVLSLRDDYLARLHSLSAQLPDDPLMNRFCLENLNVEKARLAVTQPAQAFKLRYEDELLETLLDDLEQEGDVEPPQLQIVCHKLYESLVDSGQWVEGSGRSGLFTLQSYKELGG
;
A
#
# COMPACT_ATOMS: atom_id res chain seq x y z
N PHE A 1 -7.58 -9.97 -13.24
CA PHE A 1 -7.19 -11.36 -13.59
C PHE A 1 -5.74 -11.57 -13.23
N PHE A 2 -5.43 -12.48 -12.30
CA PHE A 2 -4.05 -12.92 -12.06
C PHE A 2 -3.81 -14.20 -12.87
N VAL A 3 -3.10 -14.07 -14.00
CA VAL A 3 -2.72 -15.24 -14.80
C VAL A 3 -1.47 -15.85 -14.16
N ARG A 4 -1.57 -17.08 -13.66
CA ARG A 4 -0.39 -17.82 -13.19
C ARG A 4 0.46 -18.20 -14.40
N LEU A 5 1.64 -17.58 -14.49
CA LEU A 5 2.60 -17.87 -15.55
C LEU A 5 3.14 -19.32 -15.44
N GLY A 6 3.42 -19.91 -16.60
CA GLY A 6 3.96 -21.27 -16.72
C GLY A 6 5.29 -21.46 -15.98
N LYS A 7 5.65 -22.72 -15.71
CA LYS A 7 6.90 -23.05 -15.00
C LYS A 7 8.14 -22.51 -15.73
N ALA A 8 8.18 -22.63 -17.06
CA ALA A 8 9.29 -22.15 -17.88
C ALA A 8 9.51 -20.63 -17.76
N THR A 9 8.44 -19.84 -17.89
CA THR A 9 8.51 -18.37 -17.75
C THR A 9 9.02 -17.95 -16.36
N ARG A 10 8.56 -18.62 -15.30
CA ARG A 10 9.00 -18.33 -13.93
C ARG A 10 10.46 -18.71 -13.70
N ALA A 11 10.94 -19.79 -14.31
CA ALA A 11 12.35 -20.19 -14.24
C ALA A 11 13.24 -19.18 -14.98
N ALA A 12 12.86 -18.78 -16.20
CA ALA A 12 13.59 -17.76 -16.96
C ALA A 12 13.66 -16.42 -16.19
N PHE A 13 12.56 -15.99 -15.57
CA PHE A 13 12.56 -14.79 -14.73
C PHE A 13 13.52 -14.91 -13.53
N ALA A 14 13.52 -16.05 -12.84
CA ALA A 14 14.40 -16.28 -11.70
C ALA A 14 15.88 -16.27 -12.11
N GLU A 15 16.21 -16.85 -13.26
CA GLU A 15 17.56 -16.88 -13.82
C GLU A 15 18.07 -15.47 -14.15
N GLU A 16 17.26 -14.66 -14.83
CA GLU A 16 17.59 -13.26 -15.16
C GLU A 16 17.75 -12.40 -13.90
N LEU A 17 16.83 -12.52 -12.95
CA LEU A 17 16.92 -11.80 -11.67
C LEU A 17 18.21 -12.16 -10.93
N ALA A 18 18.54 -13.46 -10.89
CA ALA A 18 19.76 -13.93 -10.25
C ALA A 18 21.02 -13.47 -11.00
N ALA A 19 20.98 -13.37 -12.34
CA ALA A 19 22.07 -12.82 -13.14
C ALA A 19 22.31 -11.34 -12.82
N CYS A 20 21.24 -10.54 -12.68
CA CYS A 20 21.35 -9.14 -12.26
C CYS A 20 21.98 -9.02 -10.87
N LEU A 21 21.56 -9.84 -9.90
CA LEU A 21 22.10 -9.82 -8.54
C LEU A 21 23.56 -10.27 -8.47
N ARG A 22 23.96 -11.25 -9.30
CA ARG A 22 25.36 -11.72 -9.41
C ARG A 22 26.26 -10.78 -10.19
N SER A 23 25.70 -9.84 -10.94
CA SER A 23 26.46 -8.90 -11.79
C SER A 23 27.18 -7.82 -10.97
N GLU A 24 27.96 -8.26 -9.97
CA GLU A 24 29.08 -7.49 -9.44
C GLU A 24 30.14 -7.34 -10.54
N GLY A 25 30.01 -6.31 -11.37
CA GLY A 25 31.16 -5.73 -12.08
C GLY A 25 31.85 -6.54 -13.17
N VAL A 26 31.27 -7.60 -13.73
CA VAL A 26 31.89 -8.38 -14.83
C VAL A 26 31.02 -8.44 -16.07
N LEU A 27 30.69 -7.27 -16.62
CA LEU A 27 30.49 -7.11 -18.05
C LEU A 27 31.61 -6.20 -18.56
N SER A 28 32.72 -6.82 -18.98
CA SER A 28 33.75 -6.29 -19.87
C SER A 28 33.87 -4.76 -19.92
N GLY A 29 34.53 -4.14 -18.95
CA GLY A 29 34.92 -2.72 -18.99
C GLY A 29 33.87 -1.70 -18.52
N THR A 30 32.66 -2.13 -18.17
CA THR A 30 31.62 -1.27 -17.58
C THR A 30 31.45 -1.59 -16.09
N LYS A 31 31.56 -0.55 -15.25
CA LYS A 31 31.30 -0.61 -13.80
C LYS A 31 29.96 -1.32 -13.56
N GLY A 32 29.95 -2.36 -12.73
CA GLY A 32 28.74 -3.12 -12.38
C GLY A 32 27.62 -2.19 -11.92
N LEU A 33 26.37 -2.55 -12.24
CA LEU A 33 25.21 -1.77 -11.84
C LEU A 33 24.93 -1.99 -10.35
N ASP A 34 24.89 -0.92 -9.55
CA ASP A 34 24.42 -0.98 -8.16
C ASP A 34 22.89 -1.10 -8.18
N LEU A 35 22.39 -2.34 -8.26
CA LEU A 35 20.96 -2.66 -8.32
C LEU A 35 20.45 -3.13 -6.96
N ARG A 36 19.29 -2.62 -6.56
CA ARG A 36 18.56 -3.07 -5.37
C ARG A 36 17.14 -3.45 -5.77
N PHE A 37 16.72 -4.64 -5.36
CA PHE A 37 15.38 -5.15 -5.65
C PHE A 37 14.54 -5.12 -4.37
N VAL A 38 13.34 -4.55 -4.48
CA VAL A 38 12.32 -4.61 -3.42
C VAL A 38 11.16 -5.45 -3.95
N LEU A 39 10.89 -6.58 -3.29
CA LEU A 39 9.76 -7.45 -3.59
C LEU A 39 8.63 -7.10 -2.65
N SER A 40 7.49 -6.67 -3.19
CA SER A 40 6.25 -6.47 -2.44
C SER A 40 5.27 -7.60 -2.75
N LEU A 41 4.83 -8.27 -1.69
CA LEU A 41 3.96 -9.44 -1.77
C LEU A 41 3.05 -9.49 -0.55
N ARG A 42 1.91 -10.15 -0.71
CA ARG A 42 1.07 -10.55 0.42
C ARG A 42 1.78 -11.64 1.22
N ASP A 43 1.52 -11.68 2.51
CA ASP A 43 2.09 -12.63 3.47
C ASP A 43 1.89 -14.09 3.05
N ASP A 44 0.72 -14.43 2.51
CA ASP A 44 0.35 -15.76 2.03
C ASP A 44 1.19 -16.23 0.82
N TYR A 45 1.88 -15.31 0.15
CA TYR A 45 2.81 -15.60 -0.94
C TYR A 45 4.27 -15.70 -0.49
N LEU A 46 4.60 -15.36 0.75
CA LEU A 46 5.97 -15.37 1.25
C LEU A 46 6.58 -16.77 1.20
N ALA A 47 5.82 -17.81 1.57
CA ALA A 47 6.26 -19.20 1.49
C ALA A 47 6.65 -19.61 0.05
N ARG A 48 6.06 -18.97 -0.97
CA ARG A 48 6.35 -19.27 -2.37
C ARG A 48 7.69 -18.71 -2.82
N LEU A 49 8.22 -17.68 -2.14
CA LEU A 49 9.57 -17.17 -2.38
C LEU A 49 10.66 -18.18 -2.00
N HIS A 50 10.36 -19.18 -1.16
CA HIS A 50 11.33 -20.24 -0.86
C HIS A 50 11.79 -21.00 -2.12
N SER A 51 10.91 -21.15 -3.12
CA SER A 51 11.29 -21.76 -4.40
C SER A 51 12.20 -20.86 -5.26
N LEU A 52 12.19 -19.55 -4.99
CA LEU A 52 13.04 -18.55 -5.65
C LEU A 52 14.37 -18.40 -4.91
N SER A 53 14.39 -18.48 -3.58
CA SER A 53 15.61 -18.33 -2.77
C SER A 53 16.70 -19.34 -3.16
N ALA A 54 16.33 -20.56 -3.56
CA ALA A 54 17.27 -21.56 -4.07
C ALA A 54 18.02 -21.15 -5.36
N GLN A 55 17.53 -20.14 -6.09
CA GLN A 55 18.08 -19.67 -7.36
C GLN A 55 18.78 -18.31 -7.25
N LEU A 56 18.54 -17.57 -6.18
CA LEU A 56 19.14 -16.26 -5.93
C LEU A 56 20.49 -16.44 -5.19
N PRO A 57 21.45 -15.52 -5.40
CA PRO A 57 22.74 -15.57 -4.71
C PRO A 57 22.62 -15.37 -3.19
N ASP A 58 21.72 -14.49 -2.76
CA ASP A 58 21.41 -14.22 -1.36
C ASP A 58 19.99 -14.65 -1.01
N ASP A 59 19.75 -14.98 0.26
CA ASP A 59 18.41 -15.30 0.74
C ASP A 59 17.53 -14.02 0.74
N PRO A 60 16.47 -13.95 -0.09
CA PRO A 60 15.58 -12.79 -0.14
C PRO A 60 14.84 -12.56 1.19
N LEU A 61 14.80 -13.54 2.09
CA LEU A 61 14.16 -13.41 3.40
C LEU A 61 15.05 -12.75 4.46
N MET A 62 16.34 -12.52 4.17
CA MET A 62 17.26 -11.84 5.09
C MET A 62 16.80 -10.42 5.42
N ASN A 63 16.24 -9.71 4.43
CA ASN A 63 15.76 -8.34 4.55
C ASN A 63 14.23 -8.30 4.41
N ARG A 64 13.53 -8.85 5.40
CA ARG A 64 12.06 -8.83 5.43
C ARG A 64 11.53 -7.65 6.24
N PHE A 65 10.51 -7.01 5.70
CA PHE A 65 9.73 -6.00 6.40
C PHE A 65 8.25 -6.36 6.29
N CYS A 66 7.59 -6.61 7.42
CA CYS A 66 6.17 -6.91 7.46
C CYS A 66 5.40 -5.62 7.68
N LEU A 67 4.42 -5.35 6.81
CA LEU A 67 3.48 -4.27 7.02
C LEU A 67 2.38 -4.78 7.94
N GLU A 68 2.42 -4.34 9.19
CA GLU A 68 1.38 -4.61 10.19
C GLU A 68 0.18 -3.69 9.98
N ASN A 69 -0.93 -4.03 10.65
CA ASN A 69 -2.07 -3.14 10.75
C ASN A 69 -1.68 -1.81 11.43
N LEU A 70 -2.50 -0.80 11.22
CA LEU A 70 -2.25 0.53 11.75
C LEU A 70 -2.83 0.59 13.16
N ASN A 71 -2.01 0.92 14.16
CA ASN A 71 -2.59 1.41 15.41
C ASN A 71 -3.37 2.72 15.14
N VAL A 72 -4.23 3.10 16.09
CA VAL A 72 -5.12 4.27 15.96
C VAL A 72 -4.36 5.55 15.57
N GLU A 73 -3.17 5.79 16.14
CA GLU A 73 -2.34 6.96 15.82
C GLU A 73 -1.85 6.93 14.36
N LYS A 74 -1.36 5.79 13.88
CA LYS A 74 -0.94 5.62 12.48
C LYS A 74 -2.12 5.73 11.53
N ALA A 75 -3.28 5.19 11.91
CA ALA A 75 -4.51 5.29 11.12
C ALA A 75 -4.95 6.75 10.99
N ARG A 76 -4.95 7.51 12.09
CA ARG A 76 -5.23 8.95 12.07
C ARG A 76 -4.30 9.71 11.11
N LEU A 77 -3.00 9.43 11.13
CA LEU A 77 -2.04 10.03 10.20
C LEU A 77 -2.29 9.61 8.75
N ALA A 78 -2.61 8.33 8.52
CA ALA A 78 -2.90 7.79 7.20
C ALA A 78 -4.16 8.40 6.56
N VAL A 79 -5.13 8.85 7.37
CA VAL A 79 -6.32 9.57 6.89
C VAL A 79 -6.02 11.06 6.66
N THR A 80 -5.38 11.71 7.64
CA THR A 80 -5.26 13.17 7.66
C THR A 80 -4.19 13.71 6.72
N GLN A 81 -3.02 13.06 6.62
CA GLN A 81 -1.92 13.56 5.79
C GLN A 81 -2.25 13.61 4.29
N PRO A 82 -2.86 12.57 3.68
CA PRO A 82 -3.27 12.67 2.28
C PRO A 82 -4.31 13.77 2.06
N ALA A 83 -5.31 13.89 2.94
CA ALA A 83 -6.37 14.89 2.81
C ALA A 83 -5.83 16.33 2.82
N GLN A 84 -4.84 16.62 3.67
CA GLN A 84 -4.18 17.92 3.74
C GLN A 84 -3.56 18.34 2.40
N ALA A 85 -2.94 17.40 1.68
CA ALA A 85 -2.35 17.67 0.36
C ALA A 85 -3.38 18.15 -0.67
N PHE A 86 -4.66 17.79 -0.50
CA PHE A 86 -5.78 18.16 -1.37
C PHE A 86 -6.68 19.25 -0.77
N LYS A 87 -6.26 19.90 0.33
CA LYS A 87 -7.06 20.88 1.09
C LYS A 87 -8.40 20.32 1.60
N LEU A 88 -8.46 19.01 1.80
CA LEU A 88 -9.59 18.32 2.41
C LEU A 88 -9.37 18.25 3.92
N ARG A 89 -10.45 18.34 4.69
CA ARG A 89 -10.44 18.25 6.15
C ARG A 89 -11.50 17.27 6.62
N TYR A 90 -11.27 16.68 7.79
CA TYR A 90 -12.26 15.90 8.52
C TYR A 90 -12.74 16.73 9.71
N GLU A 91 -14.01 16.62 10.06
CA GLU A 91 -14.47 16.99 11.39
C GLU A 91 -13.80 16.10 12.45
N ASP A 92 -13.49 16.67 13.61
CA ASP A 92 -12.81 15.92 14.67
C ASP A 92 -13.68 14.76 15.17
N GLU A 93 -14.98 15.01 15.38
CA GLU A 93 -15.96 13.98 15.79
C GLU A 93 -16.12 12.87 14.75
N LEU A 94 -16.06 13.21 13.45
CA LEU A 94 -16.04 12.21 12.38
C LEU A 94 -14.79 11.34 12.46
N LEU A 95 -13.62 11.96 12.61
CA LEU A 95 -12.36 11.25 12.61
C LEU A 95 -12.24 10.31 13.81
N GLU A 96 -12.73 10.73 14.97
CA GLU A 96 -12.84 9.86 16.16
C GLU A 96 -13.80 8.71 15.91
N THR A 97 -15.04 8.99 15.50
CA THR A 97 -16.06 7.96 15.24
C THR A 97 -15.59 6.93 14.19
N LEU A 98 -15.01 7.40 13.09
CA LEU A 98 -14.53 6.54 12.01
C LEU A 98 -13.40 5.62 12.47
N LEU A 99 -12.48 6.10 13.30
CA LEU A 99 -11.38 5.28 13.79
C LEU A 99 -11.87 4.27 14.82
N ASP A 100 -12.81 4.65 15.69
CA ASP A 100 -13.44 3.75 16.66
C ASP A 100 -14.25 2.64 15.95
N ASP A 101 -14.99 2.98 14.88
CA ASP A 101 -15.80 2.02 14.12
C ASP A 101 -14.93 1.01 13.33
N LEU A 102 -13.71 1.39 12.97
CA LEU A 102 -12.77 0.56 12.19
C LEU A 102 -11.74 -0.16 13.06
N GLU A 103 -11.60 0.20 14.33
CA GLU A 103 -10.67 -0.42 15.25
C GLU A 103 -11.16 -1.81 15.67
N GLN A 104 -10.26 -2.78 15.57
CA GLN A 104 -10.48 -4.15 16.03
C GLN A 104 -9.24 -4.62 16.80
N GLU A 105 -9.43 -4.94 18.08
CA GLU A 105 -8.38 -5.45 18.97
C GLU A 105 -7.14 -4.54 19.09
N GLY A 106 -7.33 -3.23 18.93
CA GLY A 106 -6.32 -2.17 19.03
C GLY A 106 -5.71 -1.75 17.69
N ASP A 107 -6.12 -2.39 16.59
CA ASP A 107 -5.56 -2.20 15.26
C ASP A 107 -6.63 -1.85 14.22
N VAL A 108 -6.23 -1.12 13.19
CA VAL A 108 -7.06 -0.71 12.05
C VAL A 108 -6.45 -1.31 10.79
N GLU A 109 -7.25 -2.08 10.06
CA GLU A 109 -6.84 -2.66 8.79
C GLU A 109 -6.74 -1.58 7.69
N PRO A 110 -5.57 -1.37 7.05
CA PRO A 110 -5.42 -0.39 5.98
C PRO A 110 -6.45 -0.51 4.84
N PRO A 111 -6.84 -1.72 4.38
CA PRO A 111 -7.87 -1.86 3.36
C PRO A 111 -9.23 -1.30 3.76
N GLN A 112 -9.66 -1.52 5.01
CA GLN A 112 -10.95 -1.02 5.49
C GLN A 112 -10.94 0.52 5.54
N LEU A 113 -9.86 1.09 6.07
CA LEU A 113 -9.62 2.53 6.10
C LEU A 113 -9.67 3.14 4.70
N GLN A 114 -8.98 2.51 3.74
CA GLN A 114 -8.97 2.95 2.35
C GLN A 114 -10.39 2.96 1.74
N ILE A 115 -11.19 1.91 1.98
CA ILE A 115 -12.55 1.79 1.45
C ILE A 115 -13.44 2.91 1.99
N VAL A 116 -13.43 3.15 3.31
CA VAL A 116 -14.27 4.18 3.93
C VAL A 116 -13.87 5.59 3.48
N CYS A 117 -12.57 5.91 3.50
CA CYS A 117 -12.08 7.20 3.01
C CYS A 117 -12.41 7.43 1.54
N HIS A 118 -12.32 6.38 0.71
CA HIS A 118 -12.70 6.47 -0.70
C HIS A 118 -14.20 6.75 -0.87
N LYS A 119 -15.07 6.11 -0.07
CA LYS A 119 -16.51 6.35 -0.12
C LYS A 119 -16.90 7.76 0.33
N LEU A 120 -16.26 8.28 1.38
CA LEU A 120 -16.44 9.67 1.81
C LEU A 120 -16.01 10.65 0.70
N TYR A 121 -14.88 10.37 0.05
CA TYR A 121 -14.39 11.14 -1.08
C TYR A 121 -15.37 11.14 -2.27
N GLU A 122 -15.84 9.96 -2.70
CA GLU A 122 -16.83 9.85 -3.77
C GLU A 122 -18.09 10.65 -3.45
N SER A 123 -18.64 10.49 -2.24
CA SER A 123 -19.83 11.23 -1.81
C SER A 123 -19.64 12.76 -1.80
N LEU A 124 -18.46 13.24 -1.45
CA LEU A 124 -18.14 14.67 -1.44
C LEU A 124 -18.06 15.24 -2.88
N VAL A 125 -17.50 14.46 -3.81
CA VAL A 125 -17.38 14.83 -5.23
C VAL A 125 -18.74 14.77 -5.92
N ASP A 126 -19.50 13.70 -5.70
CA ASP A 126 -20.81 13.47 -6.34
C ASP A 126 -21.86 14.49 -5.88
N SER A 127 -21.78 14.95 -4.64
CA SER A 127 -22.63 16.04 -4.12
C SER A 127 -22.24 17.43 -4.65
N GLY A 128 -21.12 17.54 -5.38
CA GLY A 128 -20.59 18.80 -5.88
C GLY A 128 -20.02 19.73 -4.81
N GLN A 129 -19.91 19.25 -3.57
CA GLN A 129 -19.37 20.01 -2.43
C GLN A 129 -17.87 20.27 -2.58
N TRP A 130 -17.18 19.41 -3.33
CA TRP A 130 -15.79 19.63 -3.71
C TRP A 130 -15.52 19.19 -5.14
N VAL A 131 -14.69 19.95 -5.85
CA VAL A 131 -14.25 19.66 -7.21
C VAL A 131 -12.73 19.76 -7.27
N GLU A 132 -12.10 18.76 -7.87
CA GLU A 132 -10.65 18.72 -8.03
C GLU A 132 -10.14 19.94 -8.80
N GLY A 133 -9.08 20.58 -8.30
CA GLY A 133 -8.52 21.79 -8.92
C GLY A 133 -9.33 23.07 -8.69
N SER A 134 -10.47 23.03 -8.00
CA SER A 134 -11.27 24.24 -7.68
C SER A 134 -10.56 25.22 -6.73
N GLY A 135 -9.49 24.77 -6.06
CA GLY A 135 -8.75 25.54 -5.06
C GLY A 135 -9.46 25.72 -3.72
N ARG A 136 -10.73 25.28 -3.62
CA ARG A 136 -11.56 25.32 -2.41
C ARG A 136 -11.21 24.17 -1.46
N SER A 137 -11.40 24.41 -0.17
CA SER A 137 -11.28 23.36 0.84
C SER A 137 -12.58 22.56 0.91
N GLY A 138 -12.47 21.23 0.93
CA GLY A 138 -13.60 20.33 1.20
C GLY A 138 -13.60 19.89 2.66
N LEU A 139 -14.77 19.49 3.16
CA LEU A 139 -14.94 19.02 4.53
C LEU A 139 -15.74 17.71 4.51
N PHE A 140 -15.17 16.66 5.09
CA PHE A 140 -15.89 15.44 5.43
C PHE A 140 -16.55 15.63 6.79
N THR A 141 -17.85 15.33 6.85
CA THR A 141 -18.67 15.55 8.05
C THR A 141 -19.18 14.25 8.64
N LEU A 142 -19.43 14.25 9.95
CA LEU A 142 -20.03 13.09 10.63
C LEU A 142 -21.40 12.74 10.02
N GLN A 143 -22.16 13.76 9.62
CA GLN A 143 -23.45 13.58 8.97
C GLN A 143 -23.33 12.80 7.65
N SER A 144 -22.37 13.17 6.78
CA SER A 144 -22.15 12.47 5.52
C SER A 144 -21.72 11.01 5.73
N TYR A 145 -20.97 10.74 6.80
CA TYR A 145 -20.59 9.37 7.17
C TYR A 145 -21.82 8.53 7.59
N LYS A 146 -22.69 9.11 8.45
CA LYS A 146 -23.94 8.47 8.89
C LYS A 146 -24.88 8.16 7.73
N GLU A 147 -24.95 9.05 6.73
CA GLU A 147 -25.76 8.85 5.51
C GLU A 147 -25.27 7.67 4.65
N LEU A 148 -23.98 7.34 4.72
CA LEU A 148 -23.38 6.21 4.00
C LEU A 148 -23.49 4.87 4.77
N GLY A 149 -24.15 4.88 5.93
CA GLY A 149 -24.32 3.69 6.78
C GLY A 149 -23.18 3.46 7.78
N GLY A 150 -22.38 4.50 8.05
CA GLY A 150 -21.41 4.56 9.15
C GLY A 150 -21.87 5.49 10.26
#